data_AF-A0A9P9TC03-F1
#
_entry.id   AF-A0A9P9TC03-F1
#
_cell.length_a   1.000
_cell.length_b   1.000
_cell.length_c   1.000
_cell.angle_alpha   90.00
_cell.angle_beta   90.00
_cell.angle_gamma   90.00
#
_symmetry.space_group_name_H-M   'P 1'
#
loop_
_entity.id
_entity.type
_entity.pdbx_description
1 polymer ?
#
loop_
_entity_poly.entity_id
_entity_poly.type
_entity_poly.pdbx_seq_one_letter_code
_entity_poly.pdbx_strand_id
1 'polypeptide(L)'
;MVLNLCIPRGEGQYKLIPKRPDPLGADVTLQYAIVGSTALAASYTSFASSYAQRVHPSQPVSRTALFIRSSARLGVWAGALGFAVNCYYYNALVGVIMKEQNLPVKPWKLYERSNAVTVDDGLLAGATLGLAASIPTIFMRRPAIPRWTRCVGMTNIGACAGVLGTYGYLQYNGERQKAYQRLERRQKRRSLEYWGICGDKELMSKFDPLIQLYIRQYAVWYTSHLAYDAYEQPAADDQRTTESTPTSAVVSTPQEEPAYYTRSYDYATYIGEIDLDSQHAEIQGLEEERRALLKEAEYLYILNAQRKYRYCHSGEIEEEERQRRLRELQLCEVVYNRLSTAVNVIDIKLTKLRLALQHKSLFDESVAKEERVEAWLPHQSSFDKVTHDPAMSIQEMEKFRAEIVADVTRFEKLLTSTGYSDGQRERWRKDIDDANVFLKAVDQVIWELEEAKKGVQNVKVKKGEEGMDAKGVVVNSETEENKETNKGSGDAKGGLEAEKP
;
A
#
# COMPACT_ATOMS: atom_id res chain seq x y z
N MET A 1 3.59 -2.36 34.84
CA MET A 1 2.34 -3.14 34.60
C MET A 1 1.84 -2.73 33.24
N VAL A 2 1.34 -3.67 32.45
CA VAL A 2 1.01 -3.43 31.04
C VAL A 2 -0.46 -3.79 30.82
N LEU A 3 -1.23 -2.89 30.23
CA LEU A 3 -2.69 -2.89 30.26
C LEU A 3 -3.27 -2.58 28.88
N ASN A 4 -4.22 -3.41 28.44
CA ASN A 4 -5.15 -3.08 27.35
C ASN A 4 -6.45 -2.53 27.95
N LEU A 5 -6.96 -1.43 27.41
CA LEU A 5 -8.11 -0.71 27.95
C LEU A 5 -9.34 -0.83 27.05
N CYS A 6 -10.51 -0.78 27.68
CA CYS A 6 -11.80 -0.74 26.99
C CYS A 6 -11.97 -1.88 25.97
N ILE A 7 -11.70 -3.11 26.41
CA ILE A 7 -11.82 -4.28 25.55
C ILE A 7 -13.27 -4.49 25.14
N PRO A 8 -13.53 -4.52 23.81
CA PRO A 8 -14.88 -4.57 23.31
C PRO A 8 -15.54 -5.93 23.56
N ARG A 9 -16.87 -5.90 23.55
CA ARG A 9 -17.70 -7.11 23.67
C ARG A 9 -17.39 -8.10 22.55
N GLY A 10 -17.15 -9.36 22.93
CA GLY A 10 -16.94 -10.45 21.98
C GLY A 10 -15.61 -10.40 21.22
N GLU A 11 -14.62 -9.63 21.70
CA GLU A 11 -13.30 -9.57 21.07
C GLU A 11 -12.67 -10.96 20.91
N GLY A 12 -12.23 -11.26 19.68
CA GLY A 12 -11.57 -12.52 19.33
C GLY A 12 -12.47 -13.75 19.29
N GLN A 13 -13.79 -13.61 19.48
CA GLN A 13 -14.72 -14.74 19.42
C GLN A 13 -15.26 -15.02 18.01
N TYR A 14 -15.32 -14.00 17.17
CA TYR A 14 -15.80 -14.11 15.80
C TYR A 14 -14.91 -13.35 14.83
N LYS A 15 -14.84 -13.80 13.58
CA LYS A 15 -13.95 -13.25 12.55
C LYS A 15 -14.22 -11.76 12.25
N LEU A 16 -15.43 -11.27 12.46
CA LEU A 16 -15.75 -9.83 12.33
C LEU A 16 -15.25 -8.96 13.48
N ILE A 17 -14.89 -9.58 14.60
CA ILE A 17 -14.41 -8.88 15.80
C ILE A 17 -13.02 -9.46 16.13
N PRO A 18 -12.05 -9.33 15.21
CA PRO A 18 -10.73 -9.87 15.47
C PRO A 18 -10.12 -9.14 16.66
N LYS A 19 -9.43 -9.89 17.52
CA LYS A 19 -8.61 -9.28 18.57
C LYS A 19 -7.60 -8.34 17.93
N ARG A 20 -7.40 -7.15 18.48
CA ARG A 20 -6.32 -6.29 17.97
C ARG A 20 -4.96 -6.88 18.36
N PRO A 21 -3.97 -6.91 17.42
CA PRO A 21 -2.66 -7.42 17.75
C PRO A 21 -1.92 -6.43 18.66
N ASP A 22 -1.38 -6.93 19.77
CA ASP A 22 -0.43 -6.18 20.59
C ASP A 22 0.78 -5.78 19.71
N PRO A 23 1.34 -4.56 19.84
CA PRO A 23 1.14 -3.56 20.90
C PRO A 23 0.03 -2.50 20.63
N LEU A 24 -0.83 -2.71 19.63
CA LEU A 24 -1.93 -1.77 19.38
C LEU A 24 -2.95 -1.86 20.52
N GLY A 25 -3.47 -0.71 20.98
CA GLY A 25 -4.48 -0.74 22.03
C GLY A 25 -5.79 -1.40 21.57
N ALA A 26 -6.58 -1.88 22.53
CA ALA A 26 -7.72 -2.75 22.26
C ALA A 26 -8.83 -2.01 21.49
N ASP A 27 -9.17 -0.80 21.93
CA ASP A 27 -10.17 0.04 21.25
C ASP A 27 -9.56 1.27 20.57
N VAL A 28 -9.65 1.30 19.25
CA VAL A 28 -9.21 2.43 18.43
C VAL A 28 -10.18 3.60 18.48
N THR A 29 -11.45 3.37 18.85
CA THR A 29 -12.42 4.46 19.01
C THR A 29 -11.95 5.42 20.10
N LEU A 30 -11.45 4.88 21.22
CA LEU A 30 -10.85 5.65 22.31
C LEU A 30 -9.67 6.49 21.82
N GLN A 31 -8.73 5.87 21.10
CA GLN A 31 -7.52 6.53 20.62
C GLN A 31 -7.84 7.64 19.60
N TYR A 32 -8.71 7.37 18.63
CA TYR A 32 -9.13 8.38 17.66
C TYR A 32 -9.97 9.50 18.29
N ALA A 33 -10.79 9.21 19.30
CA ALA A 33 -11.52 10.25 20.02
C ALA A 33 -10.57 11.23 20.73
N ILE A 34 -9.51 10.72 21.38
CA ILE A 34 -8.51 11.54 22.08
C ILE A 34 -7.66 12.35 21.09
N VAL A 35 -7.11 11.70 20.06
CA VAL A 35 -6.28 12.37 19.05
C VAL A 35 -7.11 13.38 18.25
N GLY A 36 -8.30 12.97 17.80
CA GLY A 36 -9.21 13.82 17.03
C GLY A 36 -9.72 15.02 17.81
N SER A 37 -10.13 14.84 19.07
CA SER A 37 -10.57 15.96 19.91
C SER A 37 -9.44 16.96 20.19
N THR A 38 -8.22 16.48 20.40
CA THR A 38 -7.05 17.33 20.64
C THR A 38 -6.64 18.07 19.37
N ALA A 39 -6.68 17.41 18.21
CA ALA A 39 -6.42 18.04 16.91
C ALA A 39 -7.47 19.12 16.60
N LEU A 40 -8.76 18.83 16.78
CA LEU A 40 -9.84 19.81 16.63
C LEU A 40 -9.69 20.98 17.60
N ALA A 41 -9.26 20.72 18.84
CA ALA A 41 -8.97 21.76 19.81
C ALA A 41 -7.82 22.68 19.35
N ALA A 42 -6.78 22.11 18.74
CA ALA A 42 -5.65 22.87 18.20
C ALA A 42 -6.08 23.73 17.00
N SER A 43 -6.83 23.15 16.06
CA SER A 43 -7.39 23.86 14.90
C SER A 43 -8.31 24.99 15.34
N TYR A 44 -9.24 24.71 16.26
CA TYR A 44 -10.11 25.72 16.84
C TYR A 44 -9.33 26.83 17.53
N THR A 45 -8.25 26.49 18.26
CA THR A 45 -7.42 27.48 18.93
C THR A 45 -6.67 28.36 17.94
N SER A 46 -6.10 27.78 16.89
CA SER A 46 -5.44 28.52 15.82
C SER A 46 -6.42 29.51 15.19
N PHE A 47 -7.59 29.02 14.78
CA PHE A 47 -8.66 29.83 14.20
C PHE A 47 -9.13 30.93 15.15
N ALA A 48 -9.54 30.58 16.37
CA ALA A 48 -10.07 31.53 17.34
C ALA A 48 -9.02 32.56 17.79
N SER A 49 -7.74 32.18 17.89
CA SER A 49 -6.68 33.12 18.24
C SER A 49 -6.43 34.17 17.16
N SER A 50 -6.59 33.80 15.88
CA SER A 50 -6.46 34.74 14.75
C SER A 50 -7.66 35.68 14.63
N TYR A 51 -8.86 35.21 14.99
CA TYR A 51 -10.11 35.97 14.86
C TYR A 51 -10.42 36.82 16.10
N ALA A 52 -10.14 36.31 17.31
CA ALA A 52 -10.37 37.03 18.56
C ALA A 52 -9.51 38.30 18.68
N GLN A 53 -8.29 38.29 18.10
CA GLN A 53 -7.45 39.49 17.98
C GLN A 53 -8.11 40.61 17.17
N ARG A 54 -9.08 40.29 16.29
CA ARG A 54 -9.78 41.26 15.44
C ARG A 54 -11.06 41.80 16.08
N VAL A 55 -11.71 41.04 16.96
CA VAL A 55 -13.09 41.34 17.42
C VAL A 55 -13.15 41.83 18.87
N HIS A 56 -12.29 41.34 19.77
CA HIS A 56 -12.29 41.75 21.19
C HIS A 56 -10.88 41.92 21.77
N PRO A 57 -10.22 43.08 21.56
CA PRO A 57 -8.86 43.34 22.03
C PRO A 57 -8.75 43.55 23.56
N SER A 58 -9.85 43.81 24.27
CA SER A 58 -9.82 44.22 25.68
C SER A 58 -9.70 43.08 26.70
N GLN A 59 -9.87 41.81 26.29
CA GLN A 59 -9.65 40.64 27.15
C GLN A 59 -8.96 39.50 26.39
N PRO A 60 -7.63 39.56 26.20
CA PRO A 60 -6.90 38.51 25.52
C PRO A 60 -6.85 37.24 26.38
N VAL A 61 -7.66 36.25 26.04
CA VAL A 61 -7.50 34.89 26.58
C VAL A 61 -6.21 34.32 25.99
N SER A 62 -5.27 33.90 26.85
CA SER A 62 -4.04 33.26 26.39
C SER A 62 -4.34 32.08 25.46
N ARG A 63 -3.58 31.93 24.37
CA ARG A 63 -3.72 30.82 23.42
C ARG A 63 -3.68 29.45 24.11
N THR A 64 -2.82 29.31 25.13
CA THR A 64 -2.71 28.07 25.91
C THR A 64 -3.97 27.81 26.72
N ALA A 65 -4.57 28.85 27.29
CA ALA A 65 -5.81 28.72 28.05
C ALA A 65 -7.00 28.37 27.15
N LEU A 66 -7.04 28.95 25.95
CA LEU A 66 -8.06 28.62 24.95
C LEU A 66 -7.93 27.16 24.49
N PHE A 67 -6.70 26.68 24.24
CA PHE A 67 -6.43 25.29 23.86
C PHE A 67 -6.84 24.28 24.94
N ILE A 68 -6.49 24.54 26.20
CA ILE A 68 -6.89 23.65 27.32
C ILE A 68 -8.42 23.62 27.43
N ARG A 69 -9.08 24.77 27.29
CA ARG A 69 -10.54 24.88 27.36
C ARG A 69 -11.24 24.15 26.21
N SER A 70 -10.75 24.30 24.98
CA SER A 70 -11.32 23.63 23.81
C SER A 70 -11.08 22.12 23.88
N SER A 71 -9.87 21.68 24.27
CA SER A 71 -9.53 20.26 24.46
C SER A 71 -10.42 19.59 25.50
N ALA A 72 -10.73 20.26 26.62
CA ALA A 72 -11.64 19.71 27.61
C ALA A 72 -13.06 19.49 27.08
N ARG A 73 -13.62 20.51 26.39
CA ARG A 73 -15.00 20.43 25.88
C ARG A 73 -15.11 19.41 24.75
N LEU A 74 -14.21 19.48 23.77
CA LEU A 74 -14.19 18.56 22.64
C LEU A 74 -13.85 17.14 23.08
N GLY A 75 -12.95 16.98 24.06
CA GLY A 75 -12.61 15.68 24.63
C GLY A 75 -13.81 14.99 25.28
N VAL A 76 -14.59 15.72 26.09
CA VAL A 76 -15.82 15.18 26.71
C VAL A 76 -16.84 14.77 25.65
N TRP A 77 -17.09 15.63 24.66
CA TRP A 77 -18.04 15.32 23.59
C TRP A 77 -17.58 14.16 22.70
N ALA A 78 -16.30 14.14 22.32
CA ALA A 78 -15.73 13.05 21.52
C ALA A 78 -15.74 11.72 22.29
N GLY A 79 -15.46 11.74 23.59
CA GLY A 79 -15.56 10.55 24.45
C GLY A 79 -17.00 10.03 24.56
N ALA A 80 -17.97 10.92 24.80
CA ALA A 80 -19.38 10.56 24.89
C ALA A 80 -19.93 10.01 23.56
N LEU A 81 -19.64 10.69 22.44
CA LEU A 81 -20.03 10.24 21.10
C LEU A 81 -19.33 8.93 20.73
N GLY A 82 -18.04 8.82 20.99
CA GLY A 82 -17.27 7.60 20.74
C GLY A 82 -17.84 6.41 21.51
N PHE A 83 -18.14 6.57 22.80
CA PHE A 83 -18.77 5.54 23.61
C PHE A 83 -20.16 5.16 23.07
N ALA A 84 -21.01 6.14 22.75
CA ALA A 84 -22.34 5.89 22.22
C ALA A 84 -22.31 5.13 20.89
N VAL A 85 -21.44 5.54 19.97
CA VAL A 85 -21.24 4.86 18.68
C VAL A 85 -20.73 3.43 18.89
N ASN A 86 -19.78 3.24 19.81
CA ASN A 86 -19.22 1.93 20.08
C ASN A 86 -20.27 0.98 20.69
N CYS A 87 -21.06 1.47 21.66
CA CYS A 87 -22.19 0.72 22.22
C CYS A 87 -23.23 0.37 21.15
N TYR A 88 -23.60 1.31 20.29
CA TYR A 88 -24.53 1.05 19.19
C TYR A 88 -23.97 -0.03 18.25
N TYR A 89 -22.72 0.11 17.83
CA TYR A 89 -22.05 -0.85 16.96
C TYR A 89 -22.05 -2.27 17.55
N TYR A 90 -21.62 -2.45 18.79
CA TYR A 90 -21.55 -3.78 19.41
C TYR A 90 -22.94 -4.36 19.73
N ASN A 91 -23.94 -3.55 20.03
CA ASN A 91 -25.28 -4.06 20.30
C ASN A 91 -26.01 -4.41 19.00
N ALA A 92 -25.98 -3.53 18.00
CA ALA A 92 -26.76 -3.67 16.76
C ALA A 92 -26.11 -4.61 15.73
N LEU A 93 -24.78 -4.68 15.65
CA LEU A 93 -24.09 -5.59 14.73
C LEU A 93 -23.66 -6.89 15.43
N VAL A 94 -22.80 -6.78 16.43
CA VAL A 94 -22.19 -7.95 17.08
C VAL A 94 -23.22 -8.78 17.83
N GLY A 95 -24.17 -8.13 18.51
CA GLY A 95 -25.25 -8.81 19.21
C GLY A 95 -26.10 -9.70 18.29
N VAL A 96 -26.43 -9.21 17.09
CA VAL A 96 -27.23 -9.95 16.11
C VAL A 96 -26.45 -11.15 15.57
N ILE A 97 -25.18 -10.96 15.18
CA ILE A 97 -24.35 -12.02 14.62
C ILE A 97 -24.09 -13.14 15.63
N MET A 98 -23.76 -12.78 16.86
CA MET A 98 -23.48 -13.76 17.91
C MET A 98 -24.74 -14.55 18.30
N LYS A 99 -25.91 -13.89 18.28
CA LYS A 99 -27.19 -14.56 18.53
C LYS A 99 -27.51 -15.56 17.43
N GLU A 100 -27.27 -15.21 16.17
CA GLU A 100 -27.53 -16.11 15.04
C GLU A 100 -26.62 -17.35 15.07
N GLN A 101 -25.36 -17.18 15.46
CA GLN A 101 -24.40 -18.28 15.52
C GLN A 101 -24.42 -19.07 16.84
N ASN A 102 -25.33 -18.74 17.77
CA ASN A 102 -25.43 -19.35 19.09
C ASN A 102 -24.09 -19.34 19.88
N LEU A 103 -23.28 -18.30 19.70
CA LEU A 103 -21.98 -18.16 20.37
C LEU A 103 -22.13 -17.41 21.71
N PRO A 104 -21.51 -17.90 22.80
CA PRO A 104 -21.55 -17.20 24.09
C PRO A 104 -20.73 -15.91 24.01
N VAL A 105 -21.37 -14.77 24.29
CA VAL A 105 -20.72 -13.46 24.12
C VAL A 105 -19.92 -13.07 25.37
N LYS A 106 -18.61 -12.87 25.21
CA LYS A 106 -17.75 -12.30 26.26
C LYS A 106 -18.19 -10.87 26.59
N PRO A 107 -18.36 -10.50 27.87
CA PRO A 107 -18.76 -9.17 28.28
C PRO A 107 -17.66 -8.13 28.03
N TRP A 108 -18.03 -6.86 28.05
CA TRP A 108 -17.08 -5.74 28.06
C TRP A 108 -16.13 -5.85 29.25
N LYS A 109 -14.83 -5.64 29.02
CA LYS A 109 -13.83 -5.53 30.09
C LYS A 109 -13.23 -4.13 30.08
N LEU A 110 -13.13 -3.52 31.25
CA LEU A 110 -12.50 -2.21 31.39
C LEU A 110 -11.00 -2.27 31.12
N TYR A 111 -10.35 -3.34 31.59
CA TYR A 111 -8.95 -3.57 31.36
C TYR A 111 -8.64 -5.08 31.32
N GLU A 112 -7.59 -5.43 30.61
CA GLU A 112 -6.94 -6.75 30.66
C GLU A 112 -5.43 -6.54 30.74
N ARG A 113 -4.77 -7.39 31.52
CA ARG A 113 -3.31 -7.35 31.63
C ARG A 113 -2.70 -7.88 30.34
N SER A 114 -1.81 -7.12 29.73
CA SER A 114 -1.07 -7.53 28.55
C SER A 114 0.37 -7.93 28.91
N ASN A 115 1.03 -8.64 27.99
CA ASN A 115 2.41 -9.12 28.16
C ASN A 115 3.46 -8.18 27.57
N ALA A 116 3.06 -7.22 26.73
CA ALA A 116 3.93 -6.32 25.99
C ALA A 116 3.38 -4.89 26.02
N VAL A 117 4.26 -3.89 26.03
CA VAL A 117 3.91 -2.46 26.14
C VAL A 117 2.93 -2.09 25.05
N THR A 118 1.81 -1.48 25.42
CA THR A 118 0.75 -1.11 24.47
C THR A 118 0.56 0.40 24.38
N VAL A 119 -0.15 0.83 23.34
CA VAL A 119 -0.56 2.23 23.18
C VAL A 119 -1.43 2.70 24.34
N ASP A 120 -2.19 1.80 24.96
CA ASP A 120 -3.08 2.11 26.08
C ASP A 120 -2.31 2.43 27.37
N ASP A 121 -1.12 1.83 27.56
CA ASP A 121 -0.19 2.21 28.63
C ASP A 121 0.33 3.64 28.43
N GLY A 122 0.66 3.99 27.19
CA GLY A 122 1.04 5.33 26.79
C GLY A 122 -0.06 6.35 27.09
N LEU A 123 -1.29 6.00 26.74
CA LEU A 123 -2.48 6.80 27.01
C LEU A 123 -2.64 7.05 28.51
N LEU A 124 -2.55 6.03 29.36
CA LEU A 124 -2.67 6.18 30.82
C LEU A 124 -1.52 6.98 31.42
N ALA A 125 -0.28 6.69 31.02
CA ALA A 125 0.89 7.43 31.48
C ALA A 125 0.78 8.91 31.08
N GLY A 126 0.38 9.19 29.84
CA GLY A 126 0.15 10.54 29.36
C GLY A 126 -1.00 11.24 30.09
N ALA A 127 -2.13 10.56 30.29
CA ALA A 127 -3.29 11.10 31.00
C ALA A 127 -2.94 11.45 32.46
N THR A 128 -2.23 10.56 33.15
CA THR A 128 -1.80 10.79 34.55
C THR A 128 -0.80 11.94 34.66
N LEU A 129 0.17 12.04 33.75
CA LEU A 129 1.09 13.17 33.69
C LEU A 129 0.36 14.50 33.38
N GLY A 130 -0.60 14.48 32.45
CA GLY A 130 -1.43 15.65 32.14
C GLY A 130 -2.26 16.10 33.35
N LEU A 131 -2.87 15.15 34.05
CA LEU A 131 -3.60 15.43 35.28
C LEU A 131 -2.67 15.98 36.37
N ALA A 132 -1.50 15.37 36.58
CA ALA A 132 -0.50 15.82 37.55
C ALA A 132 -0.02 17.26 37.24
N ALA A 133 0.21 17.58 35.97
CA ALA A 133 0.57 18.93 35.52
C ALA A 133 -0.54 19.97 35.79
N SER A 134 -1.80 19.53 35.96
CA SER A 134 -2.91 20.41 36.32
C SER A 134 -3.03 20.67 37.83
N ILE A 135 -2.47 19.81 38.70
CA ILE A 135 -2.61 19.89 40.16
C ILE A 135 -2.14 21.23 40.74
N PRO A 136 -0.98 21.80 40.38
CA PRO A 136 -0.52 23.08 40.93
C PRO A 136 -1.53 24.22 40.72
N THR A 137 -2.36 24.10 39.68
CA THR A 137 -3.30 25.14 39.27
C THR A 137 -4.66 25.01 39.94
N ILE A 138 -4.93 23.88 40.60
CA ILE A 138 -6.10 23.67 41.46
C ILE A 138 -5.99 24.57 42.70
N PHE A 139 -4.78 24.76 43.21
CA PHE A 139 -4.49 25.59 44.38
C PHE A 139 -4.36 27.09 44.07
N MET A 140 -4.46 27.50 42.79
CA MET A 140 -4.46 28.92 42.43
C MET A 140 -5.76 29.63 42.86
N ARG A 141 -5.60 30.83 43.44
CA ARG A 141 -6.70 31.65 43.98
C ARG A 141 -7.60 32.27 42.90
N ARG A 142 -7.09 32.48 41.69
CA ARG A 142 -7.84 33.00 40.52
C ARG A 142 -7.38 32.32 39.22
N PRO A 143 -7.95 31.16 38.83
CA PRO A 143 -7.56 30.50 37.60
C PRO A 143 -8.22 31.18 36.38
N ALA A 144 -7.46 31.31 35.28
CA ALA A 144 -7.97 31.87 34.01
C ALA A 144 -9.04 31.00 33.32
N ILE A 145 -9.21 29.75 33.76
CA ILE A 145 -10.14 28.75 33.24
C ILE A 145 -10.75 28.01 34.44
N PRO A 146 -12.02 27.55 34.39
CA PRO A 146 -12.57 26.69 35.44
C PRO A 146 -11.67 25.49 35.75
N ARG A 147 -11.53 25.17 37.04
CA ARG A 147 -10.59 24.13 37.54
C ARG A 147 -10.82 22.77 36.88
N TRP A 148 -12.08 22.35 36.78
CA TRP A 148 -12.43 21.06 36.14
C TRP A 148 -12.03 21.04 34.67
N THR A 149 -12.26 22.14 33.94
CA THR A 149 -11.92 22.25 32.51
C THR A 149 -10.41 22.15 32.32
N ARG A 150 -9.63 22.72 33.24
CA ARG A 150 -8.18 22.59 33.20
C ARG A 150 -7.71 21.16 33.47
N CYS A 151 -8.27 20.48 34.47
CA CYS A 151 -7.94 19.09 34.76
C CYS A 151 -8.26 18.18 33.56
N VAL A 152 -9.49 18.26 33.05
CA VAL A 152 -9.94 17.43 31.90
C VAL A 152 -9.15 17.76 30.64
N GLY A 153 -8.94 19.05 30.34
CA GLY A 153 -8.20 19.48 29.15
C GLY A 153 -6.74 19.04 29.17
N MET A 154 -6.06 19.22 30.30
CA MET A 154 -4.67 18.76 30.47
C MET A 154 -4.56 17.24 30.43
N THR A 155 -5.53 16.52 31.02
CA THR A 155 -5.60 15.06 30.95
C THR A 155 -5.75 14.59 29.50
N ASN A 156 -6.64 15.21 28.71
CA ASN A 156 -6.84 14.86 27.30
C ASN A 156 -5.61 15.16 26.45
N ILE A 157 -4.97 16.32 26.65
CA ILE A 157 -3.71 16.67 25.96
C ILE A 157 -2.61 15.69 26.33
N GLY A 158 -2.47 15.37 27.61
CA GLY A 158 -1.50 14.39 28.10
C GLY A 158 -1.74 13.00 27.51
N ALA A 159 -3.00 12.53 27.49
CA ALA A 159 -3.38 11.27 26.88
C ALA A 159 -3.02 11.23 25.38
N CYS A 160 -3.31 12.31 24.64
CA CYS A 160 -2.92 12.44 23.23
C CYS A 160 -1.41 12.36 23.04
N ALA A 161 -0.64 13.09 23.85
CA ALA A 161 0.82 13.05 23.81
C ALA A 161 1.36 11.65 24.15
N GLY A 162 0.74 10.94 25.09
CA GLY A 162 1.08 9.56 25.46
C GLY A 162 0.80 8.56 24.34
N VAL A 163 -0.35 8.69 23.64
CA VAL A 163 -0.70 7.88 22.46
C VAL A 163 0.28 8.15 21.31
N LEU A 164 0.57 9.41 21.00
CA LEU A 164 1.50 9.77 19.92
C LEU A 164 2.95 9.37 20.25
N GLY A 165 3.37 9.55 21.51
CA GLY A 165 4.69 9.16 21.99
C GLY A 165 4.90 7.65 21.92
N THR A 166 3.93 6.87 22.38
CA THR A 166 3.98 5.39 22.24
C THR A 166 3.90 4.96 20.79
N TYR A 167 3.09 5.61 19.96
CA TYR A 167 3.10 5.36 18.52
C TYR A 167 4.46 5.63 17.87
N GLY A 168 5.16 6.70 18.27
CA GLY A 168 6.51 6.99 17.82
C GLY A 168 7.52 5.94 18.29
N TYR A 169 7.46 5.56 19.56
CA TYR A 169 8.32 4.52 20.15
C TYR A 169 8.14 3.15 19.47
N LEU A 170 6.90 2.70 19.29
CA LEU A 170 6.58 1.42 18.64
C LEU A 170 6.89 1.44 17.15
N GLN A 171 6.81 2.60 16.49
CA GLN A 171 7.25 2.78 15.10
C GLN A 171 8.77 2.64 15.00
N TYR A 172 9.51 3.26 15.92
CA TYR A 172 10.98 3.19 15.96
C TYR A 172 11.47 1.75 16.16
N ASN A 173 10.82 0.97 17.02
CA ASN A 173 11.15 -0.44 17.24
C ASN A 173 10.64 -1.38 16.13
N GLY A 174 9.89 -0.87 15.14
CA GLY A 174 9.27 -1.67 14.08
C GLY A 174 8.11 -2.58 14.53
N GLU A 175 7.81 -2.66 15.84
CA GLU A 175 6.70 -3.45 16.38
C GLU A 175 5.35 -2.98 15.86
N ARG A 176 5.19 -1.67 15.67
CA ARG A 176 3.99 -1.08 15.08
C ARG A 176 3.76 -1.62 13.67
N GLN A 177 4.77 -1.61 12.81
CA GLN A 177 4.63 -2.10 11.43
C GLN A 177 4.24 -3.59 11.40
N LYS A 178 4.88 -4.42 12.24
CA LYS A 178 4.53 -5.85 12.38
C LYS A 178 3.07 -6.04 12.82
N ALA A 179 2.60 -5.25 13.79
CA ALA A 179 1.22 -5.32 14.25
C ALA A 179 0.21 -4.81 13.20
N TYR A 180 0.54 -3.77 12.43
CA TYR A 180 -0.30 -3.30 11.33
C TYR A 180 -0.40 -4.33 10.20
N GLN A 181 0.69 -5.03 9.85
CA GLN A 181 0.64 -6.12 8.86
C GLN A 181 -0.31 -7.25 9.31
N ARG A 182 -0.23 -7.66 10.59
CA ARG A 182 -1.17 -8.64 11.17
C ARG A 182 -2.60 -8.13 11.17
N LEU A 183 -2.80 -6.86 11.52
CA LEU A 183 -4.10 -6.22 11.53
C LEU A 183 -4.68 -6.16 10.11
N GLU A 184 -3.88 -5.85 9.10
CA GLU A 184 -4.29 -5.80 7.69
C GLU A 184 -4.76 -7.16 7.20
N ARG A 185 -4.01 -8.24 7.50
CA ARG A 185 -4.45 -9.62 7.19
C ARG A 185 -5.80 -9.94 7.83
N ARG A 186 -5.99 -9.56 9.10
CA ARG A 186 -7.28 -9.73 9.82
C ARG A 186 -8.39 -8.87 9.22
N GLN A 187 -8.09 -7.64 8.78
CA GLN A 187 -9.04 -6.77 8.11
C GLN A 187 -9.48 -7.33 6.75
N LYS A 188 -8.55 -7.88 5.95
CA LYS A 188 -8.87 -8.56 4.67
C LYS A 188 -9.85 -9.73 4.88
N ARG A 189 -9.60 -10.57 5.89
CA ARG A 189 -10.53 -11.65 6.26
C ARG A 189 -11.89 -11.11 6.71
N ARG A 190 -11.88 -10.07 7.55
CA ARG A 190 -13.10 -9.41 8.00
C ARG A 190 -13.92 -8.81 6.84
N SER A 191 -13.28 -8.28 5.81
CA SER A 191 -14.01 -7.81 4.61
C SER A 191 -14.68 -8.94 3.83
N LEU A 192 -14.08 -10.13 3.77
CA LEU A 192 -14.74 -11.31 3.17
C LEU A 192 -15.98 -11.72 3.96
N GLU A 193 -15.91 -11.67 5.29
CA GLU A 193 -17.08 -11.94 6.15
C GLU A 193 -18.19 -10.90 5.93
N TYR A 194 -17.85 -9.62 5.79
CA TYR A 194 -18.84 -8.59 5.44
C TYR A 194 -19.46 -8.83 4.06
N TRP A 195 -18.69 -9.32 3.09
CA TRP A 195 -19.21 -9.68 1.77
C TRP A 195 -20.16 -10.88 1.84
N GLY A 196 -19.80 -11.92 2.61
CA GLY A 196 -20.67 -13.07 2.87
C GLY A 196 -22.00 -12.66 3.50
N ILE A 197 -21.95 -11.80 4.53
CA ILE A 197 -23.16 -11.24 5.15
C ILE A 197 -23.96 -10.41 4.14
N CYS A 198 -23.30 -9.57 3.34
CA CYS A 198 -23.99 -8.75 2.35
C CYS A 198 -24.73 -9.59 1.30
N GLY A 199 -24.23 -10.79 0.97
CA GLY A 199 -24.89 -11.75 0.08
C GLY A 199 -26.08 -12.48 0.73
N ASP A 200 -26.01 -12.72 2.05
CA ASP A 200 -27.08 -13.33 2.82
C ASP A 200 -28.21 -12.33 3.14
N LYS A 201 -29.26 -12.36 2.32
CA LYS A 201 -30.43 -11.48 2.47
C LYS A 201 -31.20 -11.73 3.77
N GLU A 202 -31.23 -12.96 4.26
CA GLU A 202 -31.96 -13.31 5.49
C GLU A 202 -31.23 -12.71 6.69
N LEU A 203 -29.92 -12.91 6.78
CA LEU A 203 -29.11 -12.30 7.83
C LEU A 203 -29.10 -10.77 7.73
N MET A 204 -29.02 -10.21 6.52
CA MET A 204 -29.05 -8.75 6.32
C MET A 204 -30.35 -8.11 6.80
N SER A 205 -31.48 -8.80 6.66
CA SER A 205 -32.79 -8.30 7.11
C SER A 205 -32.89 -8.15 8.63
N LYS A 206 -32.06 -8.85 9.39
CA LYS A 206 -32.04 -8.83 10.87
C LYS A 206 -31.30 -7.62 11.45
N PHE A 207 -30.53 -6.89 10.64
CA PHE A 207 -29.81 -5.69 11.09
C PHE A 207 -30.63 -4.42 10.88
N ASP A 208 -30.35 -3.40 11.70
CA ASP A 208 -30.87 -2.05 11.49
C ASP A 208 -30.43 -1.48 10.13
N PRO A 209 -31.23 -0.60 9.49
CA PRO A 209 -30.88 0.00 8.20
C PRO A 209 -29.52 0.71 8.18
N LEU A 210 -29.12 1.34 9.29
CA LEU A 210 -27.81 1.98 9.41
C LEU A 210 -26.67 0.96 9.38
N ILE A 211 -26.86 -0.17 10.07
CA ILE A 211 -25.89 -1.27 10.06
C ILE A 211 -25.87 -1.97 8.71
N GLN A 212 -27.04 -2.13 8.05
CA GLN A 212 -27.10 -2.65 6.68
C GLN A 212 -26.32 -1.76 5.71
N LEU A 213 -26.50 -0.43 5.80
CA LEU A 213 -25.75 0.53 4.98
C LEU A 213 -24.24 0.43 5.26
N TYR A 214 -23.87 0.35 6.55
CA TYR A 214 -22.49 0.17 6.98
C TYR A 214 -21.88 -1.13 6.39
N ILE A 215 -22.56 -2.28 6.51
CA ILE A 215 -22.10 -3.56 5.97
C ILE A 215 -21.96 -3.48 4.45
N ARG A 216 -22.97 -2.93 3.74
CA ARG A 216 -22.93 -2.79 2.28
C ARG A 216 -21.76 -1.91 1.83
N GLN A 217 -21.56 -0.77 2.48
CA GLN A 217 -20.47 0.13 2.15
C GLN A 217 -19.11 -0.53 2.42
N TYR A 218 -18.96 -1.21 3.56
CA TYR A 218 -17.73 -1.93 3.87
C TYR A 218 -17.47 -3.09 2.90
N ALA A 219 -18.50 -3.86 2.55
CA ALA A 219 -18.38 -4.92 1.56
C ALA A 219 -17.91 -4.37 0.22
N VAL A 220 -18.61 -3.39 -0.36
CA VAL A 220 -18.30 -2.83 -1.69
C VAL A 220 -16.90 -2.20 -1.75
N TRP A 221 -16.54 -1.39 -0.75
CA TRP A 221 -15.28 -0.65 -0.77
C TRP A 221 -14.07 -1.57 -0.58
N TYR A 222 -14.14 -2.53 0.34
CA TYR A 222 -12.99 -3.38 0.66
C TYR A 222 -12.88 -4.64 -0.20
N THR A 223 -13.97 -5.15 -0.78
CA THR A 223 -13.86 -6.28 -1.74
C THR A 223 -13.27 -5.88 -3.07
N SER A 224 -13.41 -4.63 -3.50
CA SER A 224 -12.75 -4.13 -4.72
C SER A 224 -11.22 -4.14 -4.65
N HIS A 225 -10.64 -4.31 -3.45
CA HIS A 225 -9.20 -4.34 -3.20
C HIS A 225 -8.70 -5.73 -2.76
N LEU A 226 -9.59 -6.73 -2.66
CA LEU A 226 -9.22 -8.11 -2.35
C LEU A 226 -8.71 -8.77 -3.64
N ALA A 227 -7.41 -8.71 -3.86
CA ALA A 227 -6.72 -9.61 -4.81
C ALA A 227 -6.94 -11.07 -4.38
N TYR A 228 -6.86 -11.97 -5.37
CA TYR A 228 -7.09 -13.42 -5.26
C TYR A 228 -6.35 -14.08 -4.06
N ASP A 229 -5.18 -13.54 -3.67
CA ASP A 229 -4.31 -14.02 -2.59
C ASP A 229 -4.98 -14.19 -1.22
N ALA A 230 -6.09 -13.50 -0.94
CA ALA A 230 -6.79 -13.62 0.35
C ALA A 230 -7.62 -14.91 0.49
N TYR A 231 -7.95 -15.57 -0.64
CA TYR A 231 -8.68 -16.84 -0.64
C TYR A 231 -7.78 -18.04 -0.38
N GLU A 232 -6.48 -17.96 -0.69
CA GLU A 232 -5.56 -19.11 -0.66
C GLU A 232 -4.82 -19.33 0.66
N GLN A 233 -4.82 -18.38 1.61
CA GLN A 233 -4.08 -18.56 2.87
C GLN A 233 -4.89 -19.35 3.91
N PRO A 234 -4.56 -20.64 4.21
CA PRO A 234 -5.26 -21.42 5.22
C PRO A 234 -5.15 -20.79 6.61
N ALA A 235 -6.17 -21.04 7.44
CA ALA A 235 -6.42 -20.43 8.75
C ALA A 235 -5.46 -20.89 9.88
N ALA A 236 -4.15 -20.99 9.63
CA ALA A 236 -3.21 -21.59 10.58
C ALA A 236 -2.88 -20.71 11.81
N ASP A 237 -3.06 -19.39 11.74
CA ASP A 237 -2.53 -18.45 12.76
C ASP A 237 -3.49 -18.10 13.91
N ASP A 238 -4.77 -18.49 13.87
CA ASP A 238 -5.78 -18.02 14.84
C ASP A 238 -5.93 -18.92 16.09
N GLN A 239 -5.11 -19.98 16.26
CA GLN A 239 -5.25 -20.94 17.39
C GLN A 239 -4.33 -20.73 18.60
N ARG A 240 -3.44 -19.74 18.65
CA ARG A 240 -2.57 -19.50 19.83
C ARG A 240 -2.92 -18.22 20.57
N THR A 241 -4.13 -18.13 21.15
CA THR A 241 -4.39 -17.18 22.26
C THR A 241 -5.61 -17.59 23.10
N THR A 242 -5.58 -18.78 23.70
CA THR A 242 -6.41 -19.09 24.87
C THR A 242 -5.56 -19.74 25.95
N GLU A 243 -5.86 -19.34 27.19
CA GLU A 243 -5.07 -19.53 28.40
C GLU A 243 -4.80 -21.00 28.75
N SER A 244 -3.63 -21.18 29.37
CA SER A 244 -2.99 -22.35 29.95
C SER A 244 -3.87 -23.48 30.54
N THR A 245 -3.56 -24.71 30.14
CA THR A 245 -3.52 -25.89 31.03
C THR A 245 -2.33 -26.75 30.59
N PRO A 246 -1.46 -27.24 31.51
CA PRO A 246 -0.25 -27.95 31.12
C PRO A 246 -0.56 -29.40 30.77
N THR A 247 0.36 -30.02 30.03
CA THR A 247 0.51 -31.46 29.76
C THR A 247 0.03 -31.94 28.38
N SER A 248 0.86 -31.71 27.37
CA SER A 248 1.65 -32.77 26.72
C SER A 248 2.40 -32.14 25.56
N ALA A 249 3.71 -32.39 25.48
CA ALA A 249 4.57 -31.90 24.42
C ALA A 249 4.13 -32.48 23.07
N VAL A 250 3.27 -31.76 22.36
CA VAL A 250 3.13 -31.91 20.92
C VAL A 250 4.21 -31.03 20.32
N VAL A 251 5.21 -31.68 19.72
CA VAL A 251 6.21 -31.06 18.87
C VAL A 251 5.47 -30.36 17.74
N SER A 252 5.22 -29.07 17.90
CA SER A 252 4.76 -28.22 16.80
C SER A 252 5.94 -28.03 15.87
N THR A 253 5.92 -28.71 14.73
CA THR A 253 6.79 -28.42 13.59
C THR A 253 6.71 -26.92 13.28
N PRO A 254 7.85 -26.23 13.13
CA PRO A 254 7.86 -24.81 12.79
C PRO A 254 7.25 -24.64 11.39
N GLN A 255 6.16 -23.88 11.28
CA GLN A 255 5.68 -23.41 9.98
C GLN A 255 6.79 -22.56 9.34
N GLU A 256 7.28 -23.01 8.20
CA GLU A 256 8.25 -22.28 7.40
C GLU A 256 7.55 -21.08 6.75
N GLU A 257 7.98 -19.87 7.10
CA GLU A 257 7.65 -18.69 6.29
C GLU A 257 8.24 -18.92 4.88
N PRO A 258 7.49 -18.61 3.80
CA PRO A 258 7.95 -18.86 2.44
C PRO A 258 9.24 -18.09 2.15
N ALA A 259 10.14 -18.69 1.36
CA ALA A 259 11.38 -18.04 0.91
C ALA A 259 11.08 -16.71 0.21
N TYR A 260 11.96 -15.72 0.38
CA TYR A 260 11.74 -14.38 -0.18
C TYR A 260 11.83 -14.38 -1.71
N TYR A 261 12.78 -15.14 -2.26
CA TYR A 261 12.92 -15.36 -3.69
C TYR A 261 12.24 -16.67 -4.11
N THR A 262 11.54 -16.64 -5.24
CA THR A 262 10.98 -17.86 -5.83
C THR A 262 12.11 -18.65 -6.46
N ARG A 263 12.24 -19.93 -6.10
CA ARG A 263 13.23 -20.82 -6.74
C ARG A 263 12.93 -20.90 -8.24
N SER A 264 13.99 -20.80 -9.05
CA SER A 264 13.88 -21.13 -10.47
C SER A 264 13.44 -22.58 -10.61
N TYR A 265 12.50 -22.83 -11.50
CA TYR A 265 12.13 -24.18 -11.90
C TYR A 265 12.98 -24.57 -13.11
N ASP A 266 13.26 -25.86 -13.24
CA ASP A 266 13.92 -26.38 -14.42
C ASP A 266 12.95 -26.37 -15.59
N TYR A 267 13.23 -25.52 -16.58
CA TYR A 267 12.41 -25.35 -17.75
C TYR A 267 12.35 -26.62 -18.61
N ALA A 268 13.42 -27.42 -18.64
CA ALA A 268 13.45 -28.68 -19.40
C ALA A 268 12.51 -29.72 -18.78
N THR A 269 12.56 -29.87 -17.46
CA THR A 269 11.63 -30.73 -16.71
C THR A 269 10.19 -30.25 -16.89
N TYR A 270 9.95 -28.94 -16.78
CA TYR A 270 8.61 -28.36 -17.00
C TYR A 270 8.05 -28.72 -18.37
N ILE A 271 8.79 -28.51 -19.47
CA ILE A 271 8.34 -28.87 -20.81
C ILE A 271 8.04 -30.37 -20.90
N GLY A 272 8.89 -31.22 -20.30
CA GLY A 272 8.68 -32.66 -20.28
C GLY A 272 7.31 -33.07 -19.72
N GLU A 273 6.81 -32.36 -18.72
CA GLU A 273 5.59 -32.66 -17.97
C GLU A 273 4.31 -31.97 -18.51
N ILE A 274 4.41 -31.13 -19.55
CA ILE A 274 3.24 -30.42 -20.11
C ILE A 274 2.22 -31.41 -20.68
N ASP A 275 0.99 -31.33 -20.20
CA ASP A 275 -0.19 -31.93 -20.81
C ASP A 275 -0.76 -31.03 -21.92
N LEU A 276 -0.69 -31.52 -23.17
CA LEU A 276 -1.12 -30.77 -24.35
C LEU A 276 -2.62 -30.47 -24.32
N ASP A 277 -3.45 -31.43 -23.91
CA ASP A 277 -4.91 -31.28 -23.93
C ASP A 277 -5.37 -30.24 -22.90
N SER A 278 -4.81 -30.30 -21.68
CA SER A 278 -5.05 -29.29 -20.65
C SER A 278 -4.63 -27.89 -21.10
N GLN A 279 -3.46 -27.75 -21.75
CA GLN A 279 -2.96 -26.45 -22.20
C GLN A 279 -3.77 -25.88 -23.36
N HIS A 280 -4.23 -26.72 -24.30
CA HIS A 280 -5.13 -26.28 -25.37
C HIS A 280 -6.49 -25.81 -24.83
N ALA A 281 -7.05 -26.51 -23.84
CA ALA A 281 -8.28 -26.09 -23.17
C ALA A 281 -8.10 -24.74 -22.43
N GLU A 282 -6.98 -24.56 -21.75
CA GLU A 282 -6.64 -23.30 -21.08
C GLU A 282 -6.51 -22.14 -22.07
N ILE A 283 -5.82 -22.35 -23.20
CA ILE A 283 -5.70 -21.35 -24.27
C ILE A 283 -7.08 -20.96 -24.81
N GLN A 284 -7.96 -21.93 -25.09
CA GLN A 284 -9.31 -21.64 -25.59
C GLN A 284 -10.12 -20.81 -24.57
N GLY A 285 -10.07 -21.18 -23.29
CA GLY A 285 -10.74 -20.42 -22.22
C GLY A 285 -10.23 -18.98 -22.12
N LEU A 286 -8.91 -18.79 -22.16
CA LEU A 286 -8.29 -17.46 -22.14
C LEU A 286 -8.63 -16.64 -23.40
N GLU A 287 -8.74 -17.27 -24.57
CA GLU A 287 -9.15 -16.59 -25.81
C GLU A 287 -10.62 -16.13 -25.79
N GLU A 288 -11.50 -16.91 -25.15
CA GLU A 288 -12.89 -16.51 -24.92
C GLU A 288 -12.99 -15.35 -23.94
N GLU A 289 -12.29 -15.44 -22.80
CA GLU A 289 -12.23 -14.38 -21.80
C GLU A 289 -11.66 -13.08 -22.39
N ARG A 290 -10.56 -13.18 -23.15
CA ARG A 290 -9.97 -12.05 -23.88
C ARG A 290 -10.98 -11.39 -24.81
N ARG A 291 -11.73 -12.18 -25.60
CA ARG A 291 -12.76 -11.68 -26.52
C ARG A 291 -13.89 -10.98 -25.76
N ALA A 292 -14.30 -11.50 -24.61
CA ALA A 292 -15.31 -10.88 -23.77
C ALA A 292 -14.82 -9.53 -23.20
N LEU A 293 -13.62 -9.49 -22.63
CA LEU A 293 -13.04 -8.28 -22.05
C LEU A 293 -12.82 -7.18 -23.09
N LEU A 294 -12.37 -7.53 -24.30
CA LEU A 294 -12.22 -6.58 -25.40
C LEU A 294 -13.56 -5.97 -25.81
N LYS A 295 -14.63 -6.77 -25.91
CA LYS A 295 -15.97 -6.27 -26.21
C LYS A 295 -16.48 -5.29 -25.15
N GLU A 296 -16.26 -5.60 -23.88
CA GLU A 296 -16.64 -4.71 -22.77
C GLU A 296 -15.81 -3.42 -22.75
N ALA A 297 -14.50 -3.51 -23.04
CA ALA A 297 -13.63 -2.35 -23.15
C ALA A 297 -14.05 -1.44 -24.31
N GLU A 298 -14.37 -2.00 -25.47
CA GLU A 298 -14.85 -1.26 -26.64
C GLU A 298 -16.21 -0.59 -26.37
N TYR A 299 -17.13 -1.30 -25.73
CA TYR A 299 -18.41 -0.75 -25.31
C TYR A 299 -18.23 0.46 -24.38
N LEU A 300 -17.37 0.34 -23.36
CA LEU A 300 -17.08 1.45 -22.45
C LEU A 300 -16.37 2.61 -23.14
N TYR A 301 -15.50 2.33 -24.12
CA TYR A 301 -14.84 3.36 -24.91
C TYR A 301 -15.86 4.18 -25.71
N ILE A 302 -16.79 3.51 -26.41
CA ILE A 302 -17.87 4.15 -27.16
C ILE A 302 -18.78 4.94 -26.22
N LEU A 303 -19.18 4.35 -25.09
CA LEU A 303 -20.01 5.02 -24.09
C LEU A 303 -19.34 6.28 -23.55
N ASN A 304 -18.04 6.21 -23.25
CA ASN A 304 -17.27 7.35 -22.79
C ASN A 304 -17.21 8.45 -23.86
N ALA A 305 -16.95 8.10 -25.13
CA ALA A 305 -16.95 9.05 -26.24
C ALA A 305 -18.30 9.75 -26.40
N GLN A 306 -19.41 9.01 -26.31
CA GLN A 306 -20.76 9.59 -26.34
C GLN A 306 -21.01 10.54 -25.17
N ARG A 307 -20.54 10.19 -23.96
CA ARG A 307 -20.67 11.06 -22.78
C ARG A 307 -19.82 12.32 -22.91
N LYS A 308 -18.59 12.21 -23.44
CA LYS A 308 -17.72 13.36 -23.72
C LYS A 308 -18.39 14.29 -24.73
N TYR A 309 -18.95 13.74 -25.80
CA TYR A 309 -19.73 14.50 -26.76
C TYR A 309 -20.90 15.24 -26.09
N ARG A 310 -21.73 14.54 -25.32
CA ARG A 310 -22.86 15.15 -24.60
C ARG A 310 -22.42 16.24 -23.63
N TYR A 311 -21.33 16.02 -22.90
CA TYR A 311 -20.79 17.00 -21.96
C TYR A 311 -20.33 18.29 -22.68
N CYS A 312 -19.60 18.17 -23.78
CA CYS A 312 -19.13 19.32 -24.57
C CYS A 312 -20.26 20.09 -25.28
N HIS A 313 -21.41 19.44 -25.53
CA HIS A 313 -22.54 20.04 -26.25
C HIS A 313 -23.74 20.34 -25.36
N SER A 314 -23.65 20.07 -24.06
CA SER A 314 -24.61 20.61 -23.10
C SER A 314 -24.34 22.10 -22.92
N GLY A 315 -25.41 22.91 -22.97
CA GLY A 315 -25.36 24.37 -22.79
C GLY A 315 -25.00 24.77 -21.36
N GLU A 316 -25.67 25.77 -20.78
CA GLU A 316 -25.43 26.12 -19.37
C GLU A 316 -25.83 24.95 -18.45
N ILE A 317 -24.84 24.29 -17.86
CA ILE A 317 -25.00 23.21 -16.89
C ILE A 317 -24.73 23.79 -15.50
N GLU A 318 -25.58 23.45 -14.54
CA GLU A 318 -25.33 23.72 -13.13
C GLU A 318 -24.02 23.05 -12.65
N GLU A 319 -23.28 23.73 -11.77
CA GLU A 319 -21.93 23.29 -11.37
C GLU A 319 -21.94 21.91 -10.68
N GLU A 320 -22.99 21.56 -9.94
CA GLU A 320 -23.13 20.22 -9.34
C GLU A 320 -23.27 19.12 -10.40
N GLU A 321 -24.12 19.36 -11.41
CA GLU A 321 -24.34 18.43 -12.52
C GLU A 321 -23.09 18.34 -13.41
N ARG A 322 -22.35 19.44 -13.57
CA ARG A 322 -21.05 19.45 -14.24
C ARG A 322 -20.04 18.55 -13.52
N GLN A 323 -19.92 18.67 -12.19
CA GLN A 323 -19.02 17.83 -11.40
C GLN A 323 -19.41 16.36 -11.46
N ARG A 324 -20.71 16.06 -11.41
CA ARG A 324 -21.21 14.69 -11.57
C ARG A 324 -20.78 14.09 -12.91
N ARG A 325 -21.01 14.80 -14.03
CA ARG A 325 -20.64 14.33 -15.37
C ARG A 325 -19.14 14.13 -15.52
N LEU A 326 -18.31 15.02 -14.97
CA LEU A 326 -16.86 14.85 -14.97
C LEU A 326 -16.42 13.60 -14.21
N ARG A 327 -17.02 13.31 -13.05
CA ARG A 327 -16.75 12.06 -12.29
C ARG A 327 -17.20 10.82 -13.06
N GLU A 328 -18.34 10.88 -13.74
CA GLU A 328 -18.81 9.77 -14.58
C GLU A 328 -17.87 9.50 -15.76
N LEU A 329 -17.31 10.54 -16.39
CA LEU A 329 -16.29 10.42 -17.44
C LEU A 329 -15.00 9.78 -16.91
N GLN A 330 -14.50 10.29 -15.78
CA GLN A 330 -13.30 9.75 -15.14
C GLN A 330 -13.48 8.29 -14.74
N LEU A 331 -14.65 7.91 -14.23
CA LEU A 331 -14.95 6.53 -13.88
C LEU A 331 -14.91 5.63 -15.12
N CYS A 332 -15.50 6.04 -16.24
CA CYS A 332 -15.43 5.28 -17.49
C CYS A 332 -13.99 5.07 -17.97
N GLU A 333 -13.12 6.08 -17.86
CA GLU A 333 -11.70 5.97 -18.21
C GLU A 333 -10.95 4.99 -17.31
N VAL A 334 -11.17 5.07 -15.99
CA VAL A 334 -10.54 4.15 -15.02
C VAL A 334 -10.95 2.71 -15.30
N VAL A 335 -12.24 2.45 -15.54
CA VAL A 335 -12.72 1.09 -15.81
C VAL A 335 -12.20 0.58 -17.17
N TYR A 336 -12.19 1.42 -18.20
CA TYR A 336 -11.60 1.08 -19.50
C TYR A 336 -10.12 0.68 -19.38
N ASN A 337 -9.34 1.45 -18.62
CA ASN A 337 -7.92 1.15 -18.40
C ASN A 337 -7.74 -0.19 -17.68
N ARG A 338 -8.58 -0.49 -16.68
CA ARG A 338 -8.55 -1.78 -15.99
C ARG A 338 -8.85 -2.96 -16.91
N LEU A 339 -9.88 -2.85 -17.75
CA LEU A 339 -10.19 -3.89 -18.72
C LEU A 339 -9.05 -4.07 -19.73
N SER A 340 -8.48 -2.97 -20.23
CA SER A 340 -7.32 -3.00 -21.12
C SER A 340 -6.09 -3.66 -20.47
N THR A 341 -5.82 -3.37 -19.20
CA THR A 341 -4.75 -4.04 -18.44
C THR A 341 -5.02 -5.52 -18.27
N ALA A 342 -6.26 -5.93 -17.98
CA ALA A 342 -6.63 -7.34 -17.86
C ALA A 342 -6.43 -8.08 -19.19
N VAL A 343 -6.81 -7.47 -20.31
CA VAL A 343 -6.53 -8.00 -21.65
C VAL A 343 -5.03 -8.19 -21.88
N ASN A 344 -4.21 -7.20 -21.54
CA ASN A 344 -2.74 -7.31 -21.67
C ASN A 344 -2.17 -8.46 -20.83
N VAL A 345 -2.69 -8.68 -19.62
CA VAL A 345 -2.28 -9.81 -18.78
C VAL A 345 -2.62 -11.14 -19.44
N ILE A 346 -3.81 -11.28 -20.02
CA ILE A 346 -4.21 -12.48 -20.76
C ILE A 346 -3.35 -12.66 -22.01
N ASP A 347 -3.06 -11.59 -22.75
CA ASP A 347 -2.21 -11.65 -23.95
C ASP A 347 -0.79 -12.13 -23.61
N ILE A 348 -0.21 -11.66 -22.49
CA ILE A 348 1.09 -12.15 -22.00
C ILE A 348 1.02 -13.64 -21.67
N LYS A 349 -0.05 -14.10 -20.99
CA LYS A 349 -0.24 -15.52 -20.67
C LYS A 349 -0.39 -16.37 -21.93
N LEU A 350 -1.27 -15.98 -22.84
CA LEU A 350 -1.47 -16.67 -24.12
C LEU A 350 -0.16 -16.78 -24.91
N THR A 351 0.63 -15.71 -24.94
CA THR A 351 1.95 -15.72 -25.61
C THR A 351 2.89 -16.73 -24.96
N LYS A 352 2.95 -16.78 -23.62
CA LYS A 352 3.77 -17.76 -22.89
C LYS A 352 3.30 -19.20 -23.10
N LEU A 353 1.99 -19.45 -23.06
CA LEU A 353 1.44 -20.80 -23.25
C LEU A 353 1.67 -21.31 -24.68
N ARG A 354 1.41 -20.47 -25.68
CA ARG A 354 1.69 -20.81 -27.09
C ARG A 354 3.18 -21.08 -27.32
N LEU A 355 4.05 -20.28 -26.72
CA LEU A 355 5.50 -20.50 -26.78
C LEU A 355 5.90 -21.81 -26.08
N ALA A 356 5.32 -22.13 -24.92
CA ALA A 356 5.57 -23.37 -24.22
C ALA A 356 5.10 -24.59 -25.04
N LEU A 357 3.95 -24.52 -25.70
CA LEU A 357 3.47 -25.57 -26.61
C LEU A 357 4.38 -25.73 -27.84
N GLN A 358 4.85 -24.62 -28.42
CA GLN A 358 5.83 -24.64 -29.51
C GLN A 358 7.14 -25.30 -29.06
N HIS A 359 7.63 -24.97 -27.85
CA HIS A 359 8.81 -25.62 -27.30
C HIS A 359 8.57 -27.09 -27.01
N LYS A 360 7.37 -27.47 -26.53
CA LYS A 360 6.98 -28.86 -26.30
C LYS A 360 7.00 -29.68 -27.58
N SER A 361 6.37 -29.19 -28.65
CA SER A 361 6.40 -29.89 -29.94
C SER A 361 7.82 -30.07 -30.46
N LEU A 362 8.67 -29.04 -30.36
CA LEU A 362 10.07 -29.13 -30.80
C LEU A 362 10.92 -30.04 -29.90
N PHE A 363 10.63 -30.07 -28.60
CA PHE A 363 11.29 -30.92 -27.63
C PHE A 363 10.97 -32.41 -27.85
N ASP A 364 9.69 -32.72 -28.13
CA ASP A 364 9.24 -34.10 -28.37
C ASP A 364 9.64 -34.63 -29.76
N GLU A 365 9.78 -33.77 -30.78
CA GLU A 365 10.11 -34.17 -32.16
C GLU A 365 11.58 -34.61 -32.38
N SER A 366 12.48 -34.49 -31.38
CA SER A 366 13.89 -34.95 -31.46
C SER A 366 14.67 -34.46 -32.70
N VAL A 367 14.32 -33.30 -33.25
CA VAL A 367 14.94 -32.80 -34.48
C VAL A 367 16.37 -32.36 -34.21
N ALA A 368 17.29 -32.98 -34.96
CA ALA A 368 18.73 -32.75 -35.07
C ALA A 368 19.33 -31.50 -34.37
N LYS A 369 20.27 -31.78 -33.48
CA LYS A 369 20.98 -30.89 -32.52
C LYS A 369 21.65 -29.61 -33.03
N GLU A 370 21.60 -29.26 -34.32
CA GLU A 370 22.46 -28.19 -34.85
C GLU A 370 21.75 -27.07 -35.63
N GLU A 371 20.45 -27.17 -35.94
CA GLU A 371 19.78 -26.09 -36.63
C GLU A 371 18.43 -25.69 -36.01
N ARG A 372 18.36 -24.38 -35.69
CA ARG A 372 17.19 -23.52 -35.47
C ARG A 372 16.81 -23.24 -34.02
N VAL A 373 17.72 -22.56 -33.29
CA VAL A 373 17.31 -21.61 -32.23
C VAL A 373 16.18 -20.69 -32.74
N GLU A 374 16.18 -20.35 -34.03
CA GLU A 374 15.12 -19.60 -34.69
C GLU A 374 13.73 -20.24 -34.57
N ALA A 375 13.63 -21.57 -34.60
CA ALA A 375 12.35 -22.27 -34.42
C ALA A 375 11.86 -22.23 -32.97
N TRP A 376 12.75 -21.97 -32.00
CA TRP A 376 12.40 -21.76 -30.58
C TRP A 376 12.00 -20.33 -30.27
N LEU A 377 12.10 -19.41 -31.22
CA LEU A 377 11.75 -18.02 -30.97
C LEU A 377 10.27 -17.76 -31.28
N PRO A 378 9.63 -16.84 -30.55
CA PRO A 378 8.31 -16.36 -30.93
C PRO A 378 8.38 -15.69 -32.30
N HIS A 379 7.27 -15.73 -33.04
CA HIS A 379 7.15 -15.06 -34.34
C HIS A 379 7.42 -13.55 -34.18
N GLN A 380 8.54 -13.09 -34.75
CA GLN A 380 9.00 -11.70 -34.64
C GLN A 380 8.29 -10.82 -35.66
N SER A 381 7.17 -10.19 -35.26
CA SER A 381 6.44 -9.27 -36.14
C SER A 381 6.79 -7.79 -35.91
N SER A 382 7.36 -7.44 -34.75
CA SER A 382 7.39 -6.04 -34.27
C SER A 382 8.77 -5.40 -34.18
N PHE A 383 9.87 -6.17 -34.23
CA PHE A 383 11.22 -5.60 -34.20
C PHE A 383 12.25 -6.47 -34.93
N ASP A 384 13.24 -5.81 -35.51
CA ASP A 384 14.41 -6.44 -36.11
C ASP A 384 15.56 -6.48 -35.09
N LYS A 385 16.05 -7.69 -34.82
CA LYS A 385 17.12 -7.94 -33.83
C LYS A 385 18.42 -7.20 -34.12
N VAL A 386 18.71 -6.97 -35.40
CA VAL A 386 19.99 -6.36 -35.82
C VAL A 386 19.99 -4.84 -35.63
N THR A 387 18.80 -4.22 -35.59
CA THR A 387 18.64 -2.76 -35.55
C THR A 387 18.02 -2.22 -34.26
N HIS A 388 17.45 -3.10 -33.43
CA HIS A 388 16.80 -2.74 -32.18
C HIS A 388 17.79 -2.23 -31.12
N ASP A 389 17.51 -1.06 -30.53
CA ASP A 389 18.26 -0.50 -29.40
C ASP A 389 17.61 -0.93 -28.06
N PRO A 390 18.27 -1.79 -27.26
CA PRO A 390 17.70 -2.32 -26.01
C PRO A 390 17.78 -1.34 -24.83
N ALA A 391 17.93 -0.03 -25.06
CA ALA A 391 18.12 0.96 -24.00
C ALA A 391 17.06 0.92 -22.88
N MET A 392 15.78 0.74 -23.23
CA MET A 392 14.69 0.64 -22.24
C MET A 392 14.78 -0.65 -21.42
N SER A 393 15.17 -1.76 -22.05
CA SER A 393 15.37 -3.04 -21.36
C SER A 393 16.54 -2.97 -20.39
N ILE A 394 17.65 -2.33 -20.79
CA ILE A 394 18.80 -2.09 -19.90
C ILE A 394 18.36 -1.25 -18.70
N GLN A 395 17.67 -0.14 -18.92
CA GLN A 395 17.22 0.74 -17.83
C GLN A 395 16.34 -0.01 -16.82
N GLU A 396 15.45 -0.88 -17.28
CA GLU A 396 14.58 -1.62 -16.37
C GLU A 396 15.32 -2.73 -15.61
N MET A 397 16.28 -3.40 -16.26
CA MET A 397 17.16 -4.36 -15.58
C MET A 397 18.06 -3.67 -14.55
N GLU A 398 18.54 -2.46 -14.80
CA GLU A 398 19.30 -1.67 -13.83
C GLU A 398 18.47 -1.25 -12.61
N LYS A 399 17.20 -0.87 -12.82
CA LYS A 399 16.28 -0.61 -11.70
C LYS A 399 16.07 -1.86 -10.86
N PHE A 400 15.79 -2.99 -11.50
CA PHE A 400 15.61 -4.27 -10.81
C PHE A 400 16.88 -4.70 -10.06
N ARG A 401 18.06 -4.51 -10.66
CA ARG A 401 19.35 -4.69 -10.00
C ARG A 401 19.46 -3.85 -8.72
N ALA A 402 19.10 -2.56 -8.79
CA ALA A 402 19.13 -1.67 -7.63
C ALA A 402 18.18 -2.12 -6.52
N GLU A 403 17.01 -2.67 -6.86
CA GLU A 403 16.07 -3.26 -5.90
C GLU A 403 16.68 -4.48 -5.19
N ILE A 404 17.32 -5.40 -5.93
CA ILE A 404 17.97 -6.57 -5.32
C ILE A 404 19.13 -6.13 -4.41
N VAL A 405 19.93 -5.14 -4.80
CA VAL A 405 20.99 -4.59 -3.94
C VAL A 405 20.38 -4.01 -2.65
N ALA A 406 19.28 -3.27 -2.75
CA ALA A 406 18.58 -2.75 -1.58
C ALA A 406 18.10 -3.89 -0.65
N ASP A 407 17.58 -4.98 -1.21
CA ASP A 407 17.16 -6.15 -0.45
C ASP A 407 18.34 -6.87 0.25
N VAL A 408 19.47 -7.07 -0.43
CA VAL A 408 20.69 -7.62 0.18
C VAL A 408 21.14 -6.75 1.37
N THR A 409 21.24 -5.43 1.18
CA THR A 409 21.66 -4.53 2.27
C THR A 409 20.66 -4.54 3.44
N ARG A 410 19.37 -4.78 3.17
CA ARG A 410 18.34 -4.94 4.18
C ARG A 410 18.54 -6.24 4.95
N PHE A 411 18.79 -7.36 4.29
CA PHE A 411 19.05 -8.64 4.95
C PHE A 411 20.35 -8.63 5.77
N GLU A 412 21.42 -8.00 5.29
CA GLU A 412 22.68 -7.82 6.04
C GLU A 412 22.47 -7.02 7.35
N LYS A 413 21.67 -5.95 7.28
CA LYS A 413 21.28 -5.19 8.48
C LYS A 413 20.46 -6.03 9.45
N LEU A 414 19.59 -6.89 8.94
CA LEU A 414 18.81 -7.81 9.76
C LEU A 414 19.69 -8.89 10.43
N LEU A 415 20.74 -9.38 9.75
CA LEU A 415 21.70 -10.33 10.31
C LEU A 415 22.50 -9.75 11.49
N THR A 416 22.88 -8.48 11.40
CA THR A 416 23.70 -7.80 12.43
C THR A 416 22.91 -7.36 13.67
N SER A 417 21.59 -7.28 13.54
CA SER A 417 20.72 -6.86 14.65
C SER A 417 20.55 -7.95 15.73
N THR A 418 20.50 -7.50 16.98
CA THR A 418 20.27 -8.34 18.16
C THR A 418 18.77 -8.59 18.33
N GLY A 419 18.37 -9.84 18.58
CA GLY A 419 16.96 -10.21 18.84
C GLY A 419 16.30 -11.17 17.83
N TYR A 420 17.04 -11.65 16.82
CA TYR A 420 16.55 -12.66 15.89
C TYR A 420 17.09 -14.05 16.19
N SER A 421 16.27 -15.07 15.96
CA SER A 421 16.65 -16.48 16.16
C SER A 421 17.68 -16.93 15.12
N ASP A 422 18.48 -17.94 15.47
CA ASP A 422 19.49 -18.49 14.54
C ASP A 422 18.85 -19.05 13.26
N GLY A 423 17.64 -19.62 13.35
CA GLY A 423 16.87 -20.07 12.18
C GLY A 423 16.46 -18.93 11.23
N GLN A 424 16.12 -17.75 11.75
CA GLN A 424 15.81 -16.58 10.93
C GLN A 424 17.07 -16.00 10.29
N ARG A 425 18.19 -15.99 11.03
CA ARG A 425 19.49 -15.56 10.50
C ARG A 425 19.97 -16.49 9.39
N GLU A 426 19.80 -17.80 9.56
CA GLU A 426 20.14 -18.77 8.52
C GLU A 426 19.26 -18.62 7.27
N ARG A 427 17.98 -18.27 7.42
CA ARG A 427 17.11 -17.96 6.28
C ARG A 427 17.58 -16.72 5.53
N TRP A 428 17.87 -15.63 6.23
CA TRP A 428 18.38 -14.42 5.56
C TRP A 428 19.74 -14.63 4.90
N ARG A 429 20.59 -15.53 5.43
CA ARG A 429 21.80 -15.95 4.71
C ARG A 429 21.46 -16.61 3.38
N LYS A 430 20.51 -17.55 3.39
CA LYS A 430 20.01 -18.17 2.14
C LYS A 430 19.38 -17.15 1.20
N ASP A 431 18.56 -16.23 1.69
CA ASP A 431 17.96 -15.18 0.86
C ASP A 431 19.02 -14.25 0.27
N ILE A 432 20.11 -13.94 1.00
CA ILE A 432 21.26 -13.19 0.49
C ILE A 432 22.00 -14.00 -0.57
N ASP A 433 22.23 -15.30 -0.34
CA ASP A 433 22.90 -16.17 -1.31
C ASP A 433 22.09 -16.26 -2.60
N ASP A 434 20.76 -16.44 -2.50
CA ASP A 434 19.84 -16.44 -3.64
C ASP A 434 19.84 -15.08 -4.35
N ALA A 435 19.78 -13.97 -3.61
CA ALA A 435 19.87 -12.62 -4.17
C ALA A 435 21.18 -12.39 -4.92
N ASN A 436 22.31 -12.89 -4.40
CA ASN A 436 23.62 -12.78 -5.05
C ASN A 436 23.68 -13.60 -6.34
N VAL A 437 23.02 -14.76 -6.40
CA VAL A 437 22.86 -15.52 -7.64
C VAL A 437 22.03 -14.73 -8.65
N PHE A 438 20.91 -14.13 -8.22
CA PHE A 438 20.10 -13.26 -9.08
C PHE A 438 20.87 -12.03 -9.57
N LEU A 439 21.65 -11.37 -8.72
CA LEU A 439 22.48 -10.21 -9.12
C LEU A 439 23.46 -10.57 -10.22
N LYS A 440 24.16 -11.71 -10.09
CA LYS A 440 25.07 -12.19 -11.14
C LYS A 440 24.34 -12.47 -12.46
N ALA A 441 23.15 -13.07 -12.39
CA ALA A 441 22.34 -13.32 -13.57
C ALA A 441 21.87 -12.02 -14.24
N VAL A 442 21.44 -11.03 -13.44
CA VAL A 442 21.05 -9.70 -13.94
C VAL A 442 22.24 -8.98 -14.56
N ASP A 443 23.40 -8.99 -13.91
CA ASP A 443 24.64 -8.40 -14.44
C ASP A 443 25.04 -9.01 -15.78
N GLN A 444 24.93 -10.34 -15.91
CA GLN A 444 25.19 -11.07 -17.16
C GLN A 444 24.22 -10.63 -18.27
N VAL A 445 22.92 -10.55 -17.99
CA VAL A 445 21.92 -10.12 -18.97
C VAL A 445 22.12 -8.66 -19.37
N ILE A 446 22.43 -7.77 -18.43
CA ILE A 446 22.75 -6.36 -18.72
C ILE A 446 23.96 -6.30 -19.65
N TRP A 447 25.03 -7.04 -19.36
CA TRP A 447 26.22 -7.10 -20.19
C TRP A 447 25.91 -7.56 -21.63
N GLU A 448 25.09 -8.60 -21.80
CA GLU A 448 24.63 -9.08 -23.12
C GLU A 448 23.82 -8.02 -23.87
N LEU A 449 22.93 -7.31 -23.18
CA LEU A 449 22.14 -6.21 -23.78
C LEU A 449 23.02 -5.02 -24.16
N GLU A 450 24.03 -4.69 -23.35
CA GLU A 450 25.01 -3.65 -23.67
C GLU A 450 25.89 -4.02 -24.86
N GLU A 451 26.29 -5.29 -24.98
CA GLU A 451 27.03 -5.79 -26.13
C GLU A 451 26.18 -5.70 -27.41
N ALA A 452 24.91 -6.10 -27.35
CA ALA A 452 23.95 -5.93 -28.44
C ALA A 452 23.81 -4.45 -28.84
N LYS A 453 23.71 -3.54 -27.86
CA LYS A 453 23.65 -2.09 -28.10
C LYS A 453 24.90 -1.55 -28.79
N LYS A 454 26.10 -1.98 -28.37
CA LYS A 454 27.37 -1.61 -29.02
C LYS A 454 27.43 -2.14 -30.46
N GLY A 455 26.96 -3.36 -30.70
CA GLY A 455 26.84 -3.94 -32.05
C GLY A 455 25.99 -3.08 -32.99
N VAL A 456 24.83 -2.61 -32.52
CA VAL A 456 23.93 -1.73 -33.29
C VAL A 456 24.59 -0.37 -33.58
N GLN A 457 25.30 0.20 -32.61
CA GLN A 457 26.03 1.47 -32.80
C GLN A 457 27.14 1.33 -33.85
N ASN A 458 27.91 0.24 -33.82
CA ASN A 458 28.96 -0.03 -34.80
C ASN A 458 28.42 -0.21 -36.23
N VAL A 459 27.24 -0.84 -36.38
CA VAL A 459 26.56 -0.97 -37.69
C VAL A 459 26.06 0.38 -38.20
N LYS A 460 25.56 1.26 -37.31
CA LYS A 460 25.15 2.62 -37.67
C LYS A 460 26.33 3.50 -38.10
N VAL A 461 27.47 3.38 -37.43
CA VAL A 461 28.70 4.13 -37.78
C VAL A 461 29.24 3.69 -39.14
N LYS A 462 29.34 2.37 -39.41
CA LYS A 462 29.81 1.85 -40.71
C LYS A 462 28.90 2.24 -41.89
N LYS A 463 27.57 2.21 -41.71
CA LYS A 463 26.63 2.72 -42.74
C LYS A 463 26.72 4.23 -42.95
N GLY A 464 27.14 4.99 -41.93
CA GLY A 464 27.40 6.43 -42.04
C GLY A 464 28.67 6.73 -42.84
N GLU A 465 29.71 5.91 -42.70
CA GLU A 465 30.97 6.03 -43.45
C GLU A 465 30.80 5.59 -44.92
N GLU A 466 30.13 4.46 -45.20
CA GLU A 466 29.86 4.00 -46.58
C GLU A 466 28.85 4.91 -47.32
N GLY A 467 28.02 5.67 -46.59
CA GLY A 467 27.09 6.65 -47.15
C GLY A 467 27.73 7.99 -47.54
N MET A 468 28.92 8.31 -47.02
CA MET A 468 29.66 9.54 -47.37
C MET A 468 30.52 9.39 -48.63
N ASP A 469 30.88 8.17 -49.03
CA ASP A 469 31.70 7.94 -50.23
C ASP A 469 30.88 7.85 -51.54
N ALA A 470 29.54 7.88 -51.48
CA ALA A 470 28.66 7.74 -52.66
C ALA A 470 27.96 9.03 -53.14
N LYS A 471 28.33 10.22 -52.63
CA LYS A 471 27.81 11.51 -53.14
C LYS A 471 28.94 12.47 -53.49
N GLY A 472 29.71 12.08 -54.50
CA GLY A 472 30.43 13.03 -55.35
C GLY A 472 29.59 13.44 -56.56
N VAL A 473 29.54 14.76 -56.81
CA VAL A 473 29.41 15.44 -58.12
C VAL A 473 28.04 16.06 -58.49
N VAL A 474 28.08 17.42 -58.66
CA VAL A 474 27.22 18.36 -59.48
C VAL A 474 25.91 18.88 -58.82
N VAL A 475 25.55 20.19 -58.73
CA VAL A 475 26.03 21.47 -59.35
C VAL A 475 25.52 22.73 -58.60
N ASN A 476 26.23 23.85 -58.82
CA ASN A 476 26.01 25.30 -58.52
C ASN A 476 24.58 25.86 -58.40
N SER A 477 24.39 26.88 -57.54
CA SER A 477 24.14 28.29 -57.95
C SER A 477 24.11 29.28 -56.76
N GLU A 478 24.57 30.51 -57.05
CA GLU A 478 24.61 31.82 -56.35
C GLU A 478 23.41 32.14 -55.41
N THR A 479 23.45 33.06 -54.42
CA THR A 479 23.92 34.47 -54.43
C THR A 479 24.02 35.04 -52.99
N GLU A 480 24.86 36.08 -52.83
CA GLU A 480 25.00 37.21 -51.86
C GLU A 480 23.92 37.43 -50.75
N GLU A 481 24.15 38.04 -49.56
CA GLU A 481 24.79 39.34 -49.28
C GLU A 481 24.89 39.63 -47.73
N ASN A 482 25.93 40.40 -47.33
CA ASN A 482 26.13 41.31 -46.15
C ASN A 482 25.75 40.91 -44.69
N LYS A 483 26.69 40.82 -43.72
CA LYS A 483 27.48 41.83 -42.95
C LYS A 483 26.72 42.69 -41.91
N GLU A 484 27.06 42.46 -40.62
CA GLU A 484 27.44 43.46 -39.59
C GLU A 484 27.98 42.68 -38.36
N THR A 485 29.30 42.63 -38.06
CA THR A 485 30.12 43.52 -37.20
C THR A 485 29.43 43.95 -35.89
N ASN A 486 30.03 43.96 -34.68
CA ASN A 486 31.44 44.06 -34.31
C ASN A 486 31.66 43.77 -32.80
N LYS A 487 32.86 43.23 -32.52
CA LYS A 487 33.79 43.38 -31.38
C LYS A 487 33.41 44.13 -30.09
N GLY A 488 33.95 43.59 -28.99
CA GLY A 488 34.77 44.35 -28.01
C GLY A 488 34.66 43.80 -26.58
N SER A 489 35.61 42.98 -26.09
CA SER A 489 36.91 43.36 -25.51
C SER A 489 36.82 43.88 -24.06
N GLY A 490 37.48 43.19 -23.12
CA GLY A 490 37.84 43.78 -21.83
C GLY A 490 38.30 42.77 -20.78
N ASP A 491 39.60 42.49 -20.77
CA ASP A 491 40.31 41.56 -19.90
C ASP A 491 40.72 42.15 -18.52
N ALA A 492 40.87 41.23 -17.56
CA ALA A 492 41.96 41.11 -16.57
C ALA A 492 41.88 41.67 -15.12
N LYS A 493 42.46 40.81 -14.25
CA LYS A 493 43.01 40.92 -12.87
C LYS A 493 42.04 40.63 -11.72
N GLY A 494 42.33 39.79 -10.72
CA GLY A 494 43.54 39.09 -10.25
C GLY A 494 43.30 38.67 -8.78
N GLY A 495 43.89 37.56 -8.29
CA GLY A 495 43.71 37.01 -6.92
C GLY A 495 44.32 37.88 -5.80
N LEU A 496 44.45 37.48 -4.53
CA LEU A 496 44.25 36.26 -3.72
C LEU A 496 44.37 36.70 -2.23
N GLU A 497 43.94 35.86 -1.28
CA GLU A 497 44.28 35.80 0.17
C GLU A 497 43.43 36.51 1.28
N ALA A 498 42.81 35.64 2.09
CA ALA A 498 42.75 35.49 3.56
C ALA A 498 42.47 36.67 4.55
N GLU A 499 41.43 36.52 5.40
CA GLU A 499 41.55 36.30 6.87
C GLU A 499 40.19 36.01 7.56
N LYS A 500 40.29 35.44 8.77
CA LYS A 500 39.35 34.80 9.73
C LYS A 500 38.29 35.74 10.39
N PRO A 501 37.37 35.28 11.30
CA PRO A 501 37.31 34.03 12.09
C PRO A 501 36.12 33.10 11.87
#